data_AF-A0A2T5H0Q6-F1
#
_entry.id   AF-A0A2T5H0Q6-F1
#
_cell.length_a   1.000
_cell.length_b   1.000
_cell.length_c   1.000
_cell.angle_alpha   90.00
_cell.angle_beta   90.00
_cell.angle_gamma   90.00
#
_symmetry.space_group_name_H-M   'P 1'
#
loop_
_entity.id
_entity.type
_entity.pdbx_description
1 polymer ?
#
loop_
_entity_poly.entity_id
_entity_poly.type
_entity_poly.pdbx_seq_one_letter_code
_entity_poly.pdbx_strand_id
1 'polypeptide(L)'
;MINTDKAPTYGAALAELKQEGKCASDVQHRQVKYLNNVVEADHGKLKQLIKPVRGFKTMKTAYATIKGFEVMRALRKGQGRAYNLTRDPIGEKRMIERAFGVGPCVMAETMAWLEKQLAA
;
A
#
# COMPACT_ATOMS: atom_id res chain seq x y z
N MET A 1 -11.06 16.40 -9.01
CA MET A 1 -12.26 15.65 -9.43
C MET A 1 -12.26 14.28 -8.74
N ILE A 2 -13.39 13.85 -8.14
CA ILE A 2 -13.54 12.57 -7.43
C ILE A 2 -14.64 11.74 -8.11
N ASN A 3 -14.39 10.44 -8.33
CA ASN A 3 -15.42 9.48 -8.75
C ASN A 3 -15.91 8.67 -7.55
N THR A 4 -17.23 8.51 -7.43
CA THR A 4 -17.80 7.51 -6.52
C THR A 4 -18.84 6.68 -7.26
N ASP A 5 -19.40 5.68 -6.60
CA ASP A 5 -20.64 5.09 -7.05
C ASP A 5 -21.83 6.07 -6.89
N LYS A 6 -23.03 5.60 -7.20
CA LYS A 6 -24.26 6.39 -7.10
C LYS A 6 -24.92 6.34 -5.72
N ALA A 7 -24.19 5.98 -4.66
CA ALA A 7 -24.75 5.99 -3.31
C ALA A 7 -25.14 7.43 -2.89
N PRO A 8 -26.32 7.62 -2.27
CA PRO A 8 -26.85 8.95 -1.94
C PRO A 8 -26.03 9.67 -0.86
N THR A 9 -25.24 8.94 -0.08
CA THR A 9 -24.45 9.46 1.04
C THR A 9 -23.25 10.30 0.60
N TYR A 10 -22.69 10.05 -0.59
CA TYR A 10 -21.45 10.72 -1.02
C TYR A 10 -21.62 12.21 -1.28
N GLY A 11 -22.79 12.66 -1.74
CA GLY A 11 -23.04 14.08 -1.98
C GLY A 11 -22.97 14.90 -0.69
N ALA A 12 -23.64 14.43 0.37
CA ALA A 12 -23.62 15.06 1.69
C ALA A 12 -22.22 15.04 2.31
N ALA A 13 -21.55 13.88 2.27
CA ALA A 13 -20.19 13.74 2.79
C ALA A 13 -19.18 14.67 2.10
N LEU A 14 -19.28 14.83 0.77
CA LEU A 14 -18.40 15.76 0.04
C LEU A 14 -18.69 17.23 0.34
N ALA A 15 -19.95 17.60 0.57
CA ALA A 15 -20.31 18.95 0.98
C ALA A 15 -19.73 19.28 2.36
N GLU A 16 -19.86 18.36 3.32
CA GLU A 16 -19.28 18.48 4.66
C GLU A 16 -17.76 18.59 4.61
N LEU A 17 -17.08 17.70 3.86
CA LEU A 17 -15.63 17.73 3.71
C LEU A 17 -15.11 19.04 3.09
N LYS A 18 -15.90 19.68 2.22
CA LYS A 18 -15.57 21.01 1.67
C LYS A 18 -15.73 22.10 2.71
N GLN A 19 -16.77 22.05 3.54
CA GLN A 19 -16.98 23.01 4.62
C GLN A 19 -15.89 22.91 5.70
N GLU A 20 -15.45 21.69 6.02
CA GLU A 20 -14.35 21.43 6.95
C GLU A 20 -12.96 21.80 6.38
N GLY A 21 -12.85 22.17 5.10
CA GLY A 21 -11.58 22.44 4.44
C GLY A 21 -10.70 21.20 4.18
N LYS A 22 -11.23 19.98 4.40
CA LYS A 22 -10.53 18.72 4.12
C LYS A 22 -10.55 18.34 2.63
N CYS A 23 -11.45 18.95 1.86
CA CYS A 23 -11.55 18.79 0.41
C CYS A 23 -11.56 20.16 -0.26
N ALA A 24 -10.82 20.33 -1.36
CA ALA A 24 -10.78 21.60 -2.07
C ALA A 24 -12.18 21.95 -2.64
N SER A 25 -12.54 23.23 -2.55
CA SER A 25 -13.89 23.72 -2.88
C SER A 25 -14.28 23.48 -4.35
N ASP A 26 -13.28 23.51 -5.24
CA ASP A 26 -13.37 23.29 -6.68
C ASP A 26 -13.45 21.80 -7.09
N VAL A 27 -13.33 20.87 -6.13
CA VAL A 27 -13.39 19.44 -6.43
C VAL A 27 -14.75 19.07 -7.00
N GLN A 28 -14.77 18.67 -8.27
CA GLN A 28 -15.96 18.16 -8.94
C GLN A 28 -16.22 16.70 -8.54
N HIS A 29 -17.48 16.37 -8.28
CA HIS A 29 -17.95 15.02 -8.02
C HIS A 29 -18.54 14.41 -9.30
N ARG A 30 -18.09 13.21 -9.68
CA ARG A 30 -18.64 12.42 -10.78
C ARG A 30 -19.09 11.04 -10.32
N GLN A 31 -20.09 10.50 -11.02
CA GLN A 31 -20.68 9.19 -10.73
C GLN A 31 -20.66 8.31 -11.98
N VAL A 32 -19.47 8.04 -12.49
CA VAL A 32 -19.27 7.25 -13.70
C VAL A 32 -18.96 5.80 -13.32
N LYS A 33 -19.88 4.88 -13.63
CA LYS A 33 -19.81 3.47 -13.21
C LYS A 33 -18.49 2.80 -13.61
N TYR A 34 -18.11 2.89 -14.89
CA TYR A 34 -16.92 2.19 -15.39
C TYR A 34 -15.60 2.68 -14.78
N LEU A 35 -15.57 3.92 -14.27
CA LEU A 35 -14.38 4.47 -13.60
C LEU A 35 -14.20 3.89 -12.19
N ASN A 36 -15.23 3.29 -11.59
CA ASN A 36 -15.11 2.54 -10.34
C ASN A 36 -14.51 1.15 -10.54
N ASN A 37 -14.54 0.60 -11.77
CA ASN A 37 -14.06 -0.76 -12.05
C ASN A 37 -12.61 -0.99 -11.62
N VAL A 38 -11.74 0.03 -11.71
CA VAL A 38 -10.33 -0.08 -11.30
C VAL A 38 -10.20 -0.30 -9.79
N VAL A 39 -10.95 0.49 -9.00
CA VAL A 39 -10.98 0.38 -7.54
C VAL A 39 -11.64 -0.93 -7.12
N GLU A 40 -12.75 -1.29 -7.77
CA GLU A 40 -13.46 -2.55 -7.52
C GLU A 40 -12.61 -3.78 -7.83
N ALA A 41 -11.84 -3.76 -8.92
CA ALA A 41 -10.95 -4.86 -9.29
C ALA A 41 -9.78 -5.01 -8.29
N ASP A 42 -9.22 -3.90 -7.80
CA ASP A 42 -8.17 -3.92 -6.78
C ASP A 42 -8.72 -4.49 -5.46
N HIS A 43 -9.89 -4.00 -5.03
CA HIS A 43 -10.60 -4.52 -3.87
C HIS A 43 -10.98 -6.00 -4.01
N GLY A 44 -11.36 -6.44 -5.22
CA GLY A 44 -11.71 -7.83 -5.51
C GLY A 44 -10.56 -8.79 -5.19
N LYS A 45 -9.34 -8.44 -5.61
CA LYS A 45 -8.13 -9.24 -5.34
C LYS A 45 -7.84 -9.33 -3.84
N LEU A 46 -7.97 -8.21 -3.12
CA LEU A 46 -7.79 -8.19 -1.68
C LEU A 46 -8.86 -9.04 -0.96
N LYS A 47 -10.13 -8.90 -1.35
CA LYS A 47 -11.25 -9.68 -0.79
C LYS A 47 -11.10 -11.18 -1.04
N GLN A 48 -10.56 -11.60 -2.18
CA GLN A 48 -10.29 -13.02 -2.47
C GLN A 48 -9.31 -13.65 -1.47
N LEU A 49 -8.32 -12.88 -0.99
CA LEU A 49 -7.35 -13.36 -0.01
C LEU A 49 -7.89 -13.32 1.43
N ILE A 50 -8.78 -12.38 1.73
CA ILE A 50 -9.35 -12.18 3.07
C ILE A 50 -10.52 -13.13 3.37
N LYS A 51 -11.36 -13.44 2.36
CA LYS A 51 -12.56 -14.27 2.56
C LYS A 51 -12.27 -15.65 3.15
N PRO A 52 -11.25 -16.41 2.69
CA PRO A 52 -10.92 -17.73 3.26
C PRO A 52 -10.52 -17.68 4.74
N VAL A 53 -9.87 -16.60 5.17
CA VAL A 53 -9.38 -16.42 6.54
C VAL A 53 -10.43 -15.83 7.49
N ARG A 54 -11.70 -15.73 7.05
CA ARG A 54 -12.85 -15.18 7.82
C ARG A 54 -12.66 -13.72 8.25
N GLY A 55 -11.96 -12.92 7.45
CA GLY A 55 -11.72 -11.51 7.78
C GLY A 55 -10.61 -11.30 8.82
N PHE A 56 -10.50 -10.06 9.29
CA PHE A 56 -9.54 -9.68 10.33
C PHE A 56 -10.20 -9.67 11.69
N LYS A 57 -9.51 -10.20 12.71
CA LYS A 57 -10.01 -10.22 14.10
C LYS A 57 -9.78 -8.89 14.83
N THR A 58 -8.75 -8.14 14.44
CA THR A 58 -8.39 -6.86 15.06
C THR A 58 -7.87 -5.88 14.01
N MET A 59 -7.93 -4.58 14.30
CA MET A 59 -7.36 -3.55 13.41
C MET A 59 -5.84 -3.71 13.24
N LYS A 60 -5.12 -4.13 14.28
CA LYS A 60 -3.68 -4.39 14.23
C LYS A 60 -3.35 -5.49 13.20
N THR A 61 -4.11 -6.58 13.21
CA THR A 61 -3.92 -7.69 12.26
C THR A 61 -4.34 -7.30 10.84
N ALA A 62 -5.40 -6.50 10.70
CA ALA A 62 -5.81 -5.94 9.41
C ALA A 62 -4.68 -5.09 8.79
N TYR A 63 -4.15 -4.14 9.56
CA TYR A 63 -3.09 -3.24 9.10
C TYR A 63 -1.83 -4.00 8.68
N ALA A 64 -1.35 -4.93 9.54
CA ALA A 64 -0.18 -5.73 9.22
C ALA A 64 -0.36 -6.57 7.95
N THR A 65 -1.56 -7.16 7.76
CA THR A 65 -1.85 -8.00 6.60
C THR A 65 -1.97 -7.18 5.32
N ILE A 66 -2.68 -6.05 5.35
CA ILE A 66 -2.81 -5.14 4.20
C ILE A 66 -1.43 -4.60 3.80
N LYS A 67 -0.62 -4.16 4.76
CA LYS A 67 0.77 -3.73 4.54
C LYS A 67 1.60 -4.85 3.89
N GLY A 68 1.46 -6.08 4.36
CA GLY A 68 2.11 -7.25 3.75
C GLY A 68 1.71 -7.45 2.29
N PHE A 69 0.42 -7.35 1.95
CA PHE A 69 -0.03 -7.47 0.58
C PHE A 69 0.54 -6.37 -0.33
N GLU A 70 0.61 -5.13 0.16
CA GLU A 70 1.20 -4.01 -0.57
C GLU A 70 2.69 -4.23 -0.84
N VAL A 71 3.45 -4.63 0.19
CA VAL A 71 4.89 -4.94 0.06
C VAL A 71 5.11 -6.07 -0.95
N MET A 72 4.39 -7.17 -0.82
CA MET A 72 4.51 -8.32 -1.73
C MET A 72 4.11 -7.95 -3.16
N ARG A 73 3.10 -7.09 -3.33
CA ARG A 73 2.67 -6.61 -4.65
C ARG A 73 3.73 -5.69 -5.28
N ALA A 74 4.34 -4.81 -4.49
CA ALA A 74 5.40 -3.91 -4.95
C ALA A 74 6.64 -4.69 -5.40
N LEU A 75 7.03 -5.73 -4.64
CA LEU A 75 8.11 -6.65 -5.01
C LEU A 75 7.77 -7.40 -6.31
N ARG A 76 6.57 -7.99 -6.42
CA ARG A 76 6.14 -8.71 -7.63
C ARG A 76 6.11 -7.82 -8.88
N LYS A 77 5.79 -6.53 -8.74
CA LYS A 77 5.83 -5.55 -9.83
C LYS A 77 7.24 -5.04 -10.15
N GLY A 78 8.26 -5.42 -9.37
CA GLY A 78 9.63 -4.92 -9.53
C GLY A 78 9.83 -3.48 -9.04
N GLN A 79 8.84 -2.89 -8.35
CA GLN A 79 8.97 -1.54 -7.78
C GLN A 79 10.02 -1.49 -6.67
N GLY A 80 10.34 -2.64 -6.08
CA GLY A 80 11.39 -2.77 -5.08
C GLY A 80 12.82 -2.80 -5.63
N ARG A 81 13.02 -2.97 -6.95
CA ARG A 81 14.36 -3.14 -7.53
C ARG A 81 15.31 -1.99 -7.22
N ALA A 82 14.80 -0.76 -7.19
CA ALA A 82 15.61 0.43 -6.87
C ALA A 82 16.11 0.44 -5.42
N TYR A 83 15.43 -0.29 -4.52
CA TYR A 83 15.72 -0.32 -3.09
C TYR A 83 16.41 -1.63 -2.66
N ASN A 84 16.67 -2.53 -3.62
CA ASN A 84 17.44 -3.75 -3.40
C ASN A 84 18.93 -3.45 -3.66
N LEU A 85 19.66 -3.18 -2.57
CA LEU A 85 21.09 -2.84 -2.59
C LEU A 85 21.94 -3.96 -3.20
N THR A 86 21.64 -5.21 -2.82
CA THR A 86 22.42 -6.40 -3.23
C THR A 86 21.92 -7.05 -4.52
N ARG A 87 20.75 -6.62 -5.03
CA ARG A 87 20.08 -7.14 -6.25
C ARG A 87 19.85 -8.65 -6.24
N ASP A 88 19.72 -9.23 -5.06
CA ASP A 88 19.55 -10.67 -4.83
C ASP A 88 18.27 -10.94 -3.98
N PRO A 89 17.85 -12.21 -3.84
CA PRO A 89 16.70 -12.57 -3.02
C PRO A 89 16.86 -12.18 -1.53
N ILE A 90 18.10 -12.09 -1.03
CA ILE A 90 18.38 -11.67 0.35
C ILE A 90 18.06 -10.17 0.52
N GLY A 91 18.37 -9.35 -0.47
CA GLY A 91 17.99 -7.93 -0.47
C GLY A 91 16.48 -7.72 -0.47
N GLU A 92 15.71 -8.55 -1.21
CA GLU A 92 14.24 -8.52 -1.13
C GLU A 92 13.73 -8.89 0.26
N LYS A 93 14.31 -9.91 0.90
CA LYS A 93 13.99 -10.27 2.30
C LYS A 93 14.21 -9.07 3.24
N ARG A 94 15.35 -8.39 3.14
CA ARG A 94 15.66 -7.23 3.99
C ARG A 94 14.72 -6.06 3.74
N MET A 95 14.26 -5.87 2.51
CA MET A 95 13.21 -4.89 2.21
C MET A 95 11.91 -5.19 2.94
N ILE A 96 11.49 -6.46 2.99
CA ILE A 96 10.32 -6.90 3.77
C ILE A 96 10.57 -6.63 5.26
N GLU A 97 11.71 -7.05 5.80
CA GLU A 97 12.03 -6.85 7.21
C GLU A 97 12.02 -5.38 7.61
N ARG A 98 12.54 -4.48 6.75
CA ARG A 98 12.45 -3.02 6.94
C ARG A 98 11.02 -2.50 6.91
N ALA A 99 10.20 -3.00 5.99
CA ALA A 99 8.80 -2.59 5.92
C ALA A 99 8.05 -2.94 7.22
N PHE A 100 8.46 -3.97 7.94
CA PHE A 100 7.87 -4.35 9.23
C PHE A 100 8.66 -3.88 10.47
N GLY A 101 9.80 -3.20 10.29
CA GLY A 101 10.65 -2.75 11.39
C GLY A 101 11.30 -3.89 12.18
N VAL A 102 11.49 -5.05 11.55
CA VAL A 102 12.08 -6.24 12.18
C VAL A 102 13.58 -6.37 11.85
N GLY A 103 14.01 -5.80 10.72
CA GLY A 103 15.39 -5.88 10.23
C GLY A 103 16.17 -4.57 10.35
N PRO A 104 17.48 -4.62 10.01
CA PRO A 104 18.35 -3.45 10.04
C PRO A 104 17.87 -2.36 9.09
N CYS A 105 18.11 -1.10 9.45
CA CYS A 105 17.82 0.03 8.57
C CYS A 105 18.76 0.04 7.36
N VAL A 106 18.39 0.80 6.32
CA VAL A 106 19.17 0.89 5.06
C VAL A 106 20.61 1.31 5.31
N MET A 107 20.84 2.21 6.28
CA MET A 107 22.18 2.69 6.65
C MET A 107 23.02 1.58 7.27
N ALA A 108 22.47 0.82 8.21
CA ALA A 108 23.18 -0.31 8.81
C ALA A 108 23.51 -1.39 7.76
N GLU A 109 22.60 -1.64 6.82
CA GLU A 109 22.85 -2.58 5.73
C GLU A 109 23.94 -2.11 4.77
N THR A 110 23.93 -0.83 4.38
CA THR A 110 24.95 -0.26 3.47
C THR A 110 26.32 -0.27 4.11
N MET A 111 26.44 0.05 5.40
CA MET A 111 27.70 -0.04 6.14
C MET A 111 28.24 -1.47 6.15
N ALA A 112 27.42 -2.45 6.52
CA ALA A 112 27.83 -3.86 6.52
C ALA A 112 28.21 -4.38 5.12
N TRP A 113 27.56 -3.88 4.07
CA TRP A 113 27.91 -4.23 2.70
C TRP A 113 29.25 -3.62 2.27
N LEU A 114 29.51 -2.35 2.60
CA LEU A 114 30.77 -1.67 2.33
C LEU A 114 31.95 -2.31 3.07
N GLU A 115 31.78 -2.61 4.36
CA GLU A 115 32.79 -3.32 5.15
C GLU A 115 33.17 -4.65 4.51
N LYS A 116 32.19 -5.41 4.02
CA LYS A 116 32.42 -6.69 3.35
C LYS A 116 33.11 -6.55 1.99
N GLN A 117 32.89 -5.46 1.27
CA GLN A 117 33.58 -5.16 0.01
C GLN A 117 35.01 -4.65 0.22
N LEU A 118 35.26 -3.93 1.31
CA LEU A 118 36.59 -3.42 1.67
C LEU A 118 37.48 -4.47 2.34
N ALA A 119 36.87 -5.49 2.94
CA ALA A 119 37.57 -6.63 3.55
C ALA A 119 37.90 -7.77 2.56
N ALA A 120 37.58 -7.60 1.28
CA ALA A 120 37.86 -8.53 0.18
C ALA A 120 38.93 -7.96 -0.75
#